data_AF-A0A662BNB5-F1
#
_entry.id   AF-A0A662BNB5-F1
#
_cell.length_a   1.000
_cell.length_b   1.000
_cell.length_c   1.000
_cell.angle_alpha   90.00
_cell.angle_beta   90.00
_cell.angle_gamma   90.00
#
_symmetry.space_group_name_H-M   'P 1'
#
loop_
_entity.id
_entity.type
_entity.pdbx_description
1 polymer ?
#
loop_
_entity_poly.entity_id
_entity_poly.type
_entity_poly.pdbx_seq_one_letter_code
_entity_poly.pdbx_strand_id
1 'polypeptide(L)' 'ANKFPQLAALDGAIDKNPKAYEWLKTHKMDFLLVFADACNERQPALVWLAENNLEIFLHLAQKIKKFRDNKTFDYHKKPF' A
#
# COMPACT_ATOMS: atom_id res chain seq x y z
N ALA A 1 22.89 -6.76 2.98
CA ALA A 1 21.64 -6.37 3.66
C ALA A 1 20.97 -5.26 2.84
N ASN A 2 19.66 -5.34 2.57
CA ASN A 2 18.92 -4.27 1.89
C ASN A 2 18.90 -3.02 2.78
N LYS A 3 19.26 -1.85 2.22
CA LYS A 3 19.42 -0.60 2.98
C LYS A 3 18.08 0.06 3.37
N PHE A 4 16.95 -0.50 2.95
CA PHE A 4 15.61 0.09 3.14
C PHE A 4 14.54 -0.96 3.52
N PRO A 5 14.66 -1.62 4.69
CA PRO A 5 13.70 -2.64 5.12
C PRO A 5 12.26 -2.13 5.23
N GLN A 6 12.07 -0.85 5.56
CA GLN A 6 10.77 -0.20 5.64
C GLN A 6 10.04 -0.14 4.30
N LEU A 7 10.77 -0.02 3.19
CA LEU A 7 10.15 0.00 1.85
C LEU A 7 9.75 -1.41 1.42
N ALA A 8 10.53 -2.43 1.78
CA ALA A 8 10.15 -3.83 1.57
C ALA A 8 8.92 -4.21 2.41
N ALA A 9 8.84 -3.72 3.65
CA ALA A 9 7.68 -3.93 4.50
C ALA A 9 6.44 -3.17 3.99
N LEU A 10 6.60 -1.97 3.45
CA LEU A 10 5.52 -1.24 2.77
C LEU A 10 4.97 -2.03 1.57
N ASP A 11 5.84 -2.50 0.69
CA ASP A 11 5.47 -3.28 -0.49
C ASP A 11 4.66 -4.53 -0.09
N GLY A 12 5.18 -5.30 0.87
CA GLY A 12 4.45 -6.45 1.42
C GLY A 12 3.12 -6.08 2.08
N ALA A 13 3.05 -4.97 2.81
CA ALA A 13 1.81 -4.51 3.44
C ALA A 13 0.76 -4.08 2.40
N ILE A 14 1.18 -3.42 1.32
CA ILE A 14 0.30 -3.11 0.17
C ILE A 14 -0.25 -4.41 -0.43
N ASP A 15 0.59 -5.45 -0.55
CA ASP A 15 0.19 -6.79 -1.00
C ASP A 15 -0.55 -7.62 0.07
N LYS A 16 -1.00 -6.98 1.16
CA LYS A 16 -1.78 -7.59 2.24
C LYS A 16 -1.04 -8.71 3.00
N ASN A 17 0.29 -8.68 3.02
CA ASN A 17 1.09 -9.58 3.85
C ASN A 17 1.00 -9.16 5.33
N PRO A 18 0.40 -9.99 6.20
CA PRO A 18 0.20 -9.62 7.61
C PRO A 18 1.52 -9.45 8.36
N LYS A 19 2.57 -10.22 8.02
CA LYS A 19 3.88 -10.07 8.68
C LYS A 19 4.53 -8.73 8.36
N ALA A 20 4.37 -8.25 7.14
CA ALA A 20 4.92 -6.97 6.71
C ALA A 20 4.16 -5.80 7.37
N TYR A 21 2.84 -5.90 7.46
CA TYR A 21 2.00 -4.93 8.16
C TYR A 21 2.35 -4.85 9.67
N GLU A 22 2.50 -6.00 10.33
CA GLU A 22 2.93 -6.06 11.74
C GLU A 22 4.38 -5.57 11.93
N TRP A 23 5.26 -5.81 10.96
CA TRP A 23 6.61 -5.23 11.00
C TRP A 23 6.57 -3.69 11.02
N LEU A 24 5.74 -3.07 10.18
CA LEU A 24 5.57 -1.61 10.17
C LEU A 24 5.03 -1.09 11.51
N LYS A 25 4.03 -1.77 12.11
CA LYS A 25 3.51 -1.42 13.44
C LYS A 25 4.55 -1.50 14.53
N THR A 26 5.26 -2.62 14.62
CA THR A 26 6.29 -2.84 15.65
C THR A 26 7.42 -1.83 15.57
N HIS A 27 7.70 -1.31 14.37
CA HIS A 27 8.72 -0.28 14.13
C HIS A 27 8.15 1.16 14.09
N LYS A 28 6.87 1.35 14.45
CA LYS A 28 6.19 2.67 14.52
C LYS A 28 6.24 3.47 13.22
N MET A 29 6.08 2.77 12.10
CA MET A 29 6.08 3.38 10.75
C MET A 29 4.66 3.85 10.38
N ASP A 30 4.08 4.73 11.20
CA ASP A 30 2.65 5.09 11.15
C ASP A 30 2.21 5.63 9.79
N PHE A 31 3.03 6.50 9.19
CA PHE A 31 2.75 7.02 7.85
C PHE A 31 2.72 5.91 6.79
N LEU A 32 3.63 4.93 6.86
CA LEU A 32 3.68 3.82 5.90
C LEU A 32 2.49 2.87 6.09
N LEU A 33 2.00 2.70 7.32
CA LEU A 33 0.77 1.96 7.59
C LEU A 33 -0.44 2.66 6.97
N VAL A 34 -0.60 3.96 7.22
CA VAL A 34 -1.67 4.75 6.62
C VAL A 34 -1.59 4.68 5.10
N PHE A 35 -0.41 4.80 4.52
CA PHE A 35 -0.25 4.74 3.06
C PHE A 35 -0.55 3.34 2.50
N ALA A 36 -0.14 2.26 3.17
CA ALA A 36 -0.49 0.90 2.79
C ALA A 36 -2.00 0.65 2.87
N ASP A 37 -2.66 1.18 3.90
CA ASP A 37 -4.10 1.11 4.09
C ASP A 37 -4.85 1.93 3.02
N ALA A 38 -4.33 3.10 2.64
CA ALA A 38 -4.85 3.89 1.52
C ALA A 38 -4.73 3.15 0.19
N CYS A 39 -3.60 2.48 -0.08
CA CYS A 39 -3.43 1.62 -1.28
C CYS A 39 -4.41 0.43 -1.31
N ASN A 40 -4.97 0.07 -0.16
CA ASN A 40 -5.99 -0.95 0.01
C ASN A 40 -7.40 -0.37 0.21
N GLU A 41 -7.59 0.92 -0.10
CA GLU A 41 -8.88 1.65 -0.04
C GLU A 41 -9.55 1.61 1.34
N ARG A 42 -8.76 1.58 2.41
CA ARG A 42 -9.30 1.74 3.76
C ARG A 42 -9.74 3.19 3.96
N GLN A 43 -11.06 3.38 4.08
CA GLN A 43 -11.66 4.72 4.21
C GLN A 43 -10.99 5.60 5.29
N PRO A 44 -10.67 5.10 6.51
CA PRO A 44 -10.02 5.93 7.52
C PRO A 44 -8.66 6.48 7.08
N ALA A 45 -7.88 5.71 6.31
CA ALA A 45 -6.58 6.14 5.83
C ALA A 45 -6.70 7.21 4.73
N LEU A 46 -7.68 7.07 3.83
CA LEU A 46 -7.96 8.06 2.80
C LEU A 46 -8.39 9.40 3.42
N VAL A 47 -9.27 9.35 4.42
CA VAL A 47 -9.72 10.53 5.16
C VAL A 47 -8.54 11.19 5.87
N TRP A 48 -7.73 10.41 6.59
CA TRP A 48 -6.55 10.95 7.27
C TRP A 48 -5.59 11.65 6.30
N LEU A 49 -5.32 11.07 5.13
CA LEU A 49 -4.46 11.72 4.12
C LEU A 49 -5.09 13.02 3.59
N ALA A 50 -6.40 13.04 3.36
CA ALA A 50 -7.10 14.24 2.89
C ALA A 50 -7.06 15.37 3.94
N GLU A 51 -7.37 15.05 5.19
CA GLU A 51 -7.36 16.01 6.31
C GLU A 51 -5.97 16.60 6.59
N ASN A 52 -4.91 15.84 6.29
CA ASN A 52 -3.52 16.29 6.44
C ASN A 52 -2.95 16.96 5.17
N ASN A 53 -3.78 17.26 4.16
CA ASN A 53 -3.37 17.87 2.87
C ASN A 53 -2.32 17.05 2.10
N LEU A 54 -2.40 15.72 2.19
CA LEU A 54 -1.46 14.78 1.57
C LEU A 54 -2.00 14.22 0.25
N GLU A 55 -2.56 15.09 -0.60
CA GLU A 55 -3.26 14.72 -1.85
C GLU A 55 -2.40 13.90 -2.82
N ILE A 56 -1.10 14.19 -2.91
CA ILE A 56 -0.18 13.40 -3.75
C ILE A 56 -0.18 11.92 -3.37
N PHE A 57 -0.32 11.59 -2.08
CA PHE A 57 -0.37 10.21 -1.61
C PHE A 57 -1.71 9.54 -1.91
N LEU A 58 -2.82 10.29 -1.96
CA LEU A 58 -4.09 9.76 -2.47
C LEU A 58 -3.96 9.37 -3.95
N HIS A 59 -3.36 10.22 -4.77
CA HIS A 59 -3.13 9.93 -6.19
C HIS A 59 -2.16 8.74 -6.38
N LEU A 60 -1.10 8.66 -5.58
CA LEU A 60 -0.17 7.53 -5.63
C LEU A 60 -0.84 6.22 -5.23
N ALA A 61 -1.63 6.21 -4.15
CA ALA A 61 -2.38 5.04 -3.71
C ALA A 61 -3.32 4.51 -4.81
N GLN A 62 -4.04 5.42 -5.48
CA GLN A 62 -4.89 5.08 -6.62
C GLN A 62 -4.11 4.49 -7.80
N LYS A 63 -2.96 5.08 -8.15
CA LYS A 63 -2.10 4.56 -9.23
C LYS A 63 -1.55 3.18 -8.92
N ILE A 64 -1.07 2.96 -7.69
CA ILE A 64 -0.55 1.66 -7.23
C ILE A 64 -1.65 0.60 -7.29
N LYS A 65 -2.83 0.90 -6.74
CA LYS A 65 -3.98 0.00 -6.82
C LYS A 65 -4.32 -0.35 -8.26
N LYS A 66 -4.49 0.64 -9.13
CA LYS A 66 -4.82 0.41 -10.55
C LYS A 66 -3.79 -0.49 -11.23
N PHE A 67 -2.51 -0.27 -10.96
CA PHE A 67 -1.44 -1.11 -11.48
C PHE A 67 -1.54 -2.56 -10.99
N ARG A 68 -1.78 -2.77 -9.69
CA ARG A 68 -1.94 -4.11 -9.10
C ARG A 68 -3.18 -4.82 -9.65
N ASP A 69 -4.32 -4.13 -9.70
CA ASP A 69 -5.59 -4.70 -10.16
C ASP A 69 -5.48 -5.10 -11.64
N ASN A 70 -4.84 -4.27 -12.48
CA ASN A 70 -4.59 -4.59 -13.89
C ASN A 70 -3.75 -5.86 -14.07
N LYS A 71 -2.78 -6.14 -13.18
CA LYS A 71 -2.03 -7.41 -13.22
C LYS A 71 -2.92 -8.59 -12.91
N THR A 72 -3.81 -8.49 -11.90
CA THR A 72 -4.78 -9.54 -11.58
C THR A 72 -5.67 -9.86 -12.78
N PHE A 73 -6.13 -8.85 -13.51
CA PHE A 73 -6.93 -9.05 -14.73
C PHE A 73 -6.17 -9.72 -15.89
N ASP A 74 -4.86 -9.50 -16.03
CA ASP A 74 -4.05 -10.11 -17.08
C ASP A 74 -3.82 -11.62 -16.84
N TYR A 75 -3.72 -12.07 -15.58
CA TYR A 75 -3.67 -13.50 -15.26
C TYR A 75 -4.92 -14.27 -15.71
N HIS A 76 -6.08 -13.62 -15.76
CA HIS A 76 -7.33 -14.21 -16.26
C HIS A 76 -7.43 -14.26 -17.79
N LYS A 77 -6.44 -13.75 -18.53
CA LYS A 77 -6.42 -13.70 -19.99
C LYS A 77 -5.40 -14.65 -20.64
N LYS A 78 -4.80 -15.58 -19.91
CA LYS A 78 -3.99 -16.64 -20.54
C LYS A 78 -4.91 -17.54 -21.36
N PRO A 79 -4.82 -17.55 -22.71
CA PRO A 79 -5.46 -18.60 -23.48
C PRO A 79 -4.70 -19.89 -23.20
N PHE A 80 -5.44 -20.95 -22.85
CA PHE A 80 -4.93 -22.31 -22.95
C PHE A 80 -4.84 -22.72 -24.42
#